data_AF-A0A7G2RRX4-F1
#
_entry.id   AF-A0A7G2RRX4-F1
#
_cell.length_a   1.000
_cell.length_b   1.000
_cell.length_c   1.000
_cell.angle_alpha   90.00
_cell.angle_beta   90.00
_cell.angle_gamma   90.00
#
_symmetry.space_group_name_H-M   'P 1'
#
loop_
_entity.id
_entity.type
_entity.pdbx_description
1 polymer ?
#
loop_
_entity_poly.entity_id
_entity_poly.type
_entity_poly.pdbx_seq_one_letter_code
_entity_poly.pdbx_strand_id
1 'polypeptide(L)'
;MKSKLLTSLIVGLIMPWAYFLVVTVGPVREISESGEVIGKSGVAGFIEFHGLAEALGIYVQASAVCGVLAFGVCWLNEAIAHALKPNL
;
A
#
# COMPACT_ATOMS: atom_id res chain seq x y z
N MET A 1 14.62 7.42 -18.83
CA MET A 1 14.06 6.44 -17.86
C MET A 1 13.19 5.46 -18.62
N LYS A 2 13.58 4.19 -18.71
CA LYS A 2 12.80 3.16 -19.44
C LYS A 2 11.39 3.14 -18.87
N SER A 3 10.38 3.36 -19.70
CA SER A 3 8.96 3.53 -19.31
C SER A 3 8.49 2.52 -18.24
N LYS A 4 9.01 1.28 -18.27
CA LYS A 4 8.72 0.21 -17.30
C LYS A 4 9.03 0.55 -15.84
N LEU A 5 10.14 1.26 -15.57
CA LEU A 5 10.51 1.67 -14.22
C LEU A 5 9.60 2.77 -13.66
N LEU A 6 9.14 3.66 -14.54
CA LEU A 6 8.18 4.69 -14.16
C LEU A 6 6.81 4.07 -13.88
N THR A 7 6.37 3.14 -14.74
CA THR A 7 5.12 2.40 -14.54
C THR A 7 5.15 1.57 -13.25
N SER A 8 6.26 0.87 -12.96
CA SER A 8 6.37 0.09 -11.72
C SER A 8 6.33 0.97 -10.47
N LEU A 9 6.96 2.15 -10.51
CA LEU A 9 6.89 3.12 -9.43
C LEU A 9 5.45 3.61 -9.20
N ILE A 10 4.74 4.00 -10.28
CA ILE A 10 3.35 4.46 -10.19
C ILE A 10 2.45 3.35 -9.65
N VAL A 11 2.59 2.12 -10.15
CA VAL A 11 1.83 0.96 -9.68
C VAL A 11 2.12 0.67 -8.19
N GLY A 12 3.38 0.75 -7.78
CA GLY A 12 3.76 0.59 -6.37
C GLY A 12 3.13 1.65 -5.47
N LEU A 13 3.10 2.92 -5.90
CA LEU A 13 2.51 4.02 -5.14
C LEU A 13 1.00 3.89 -4.96
N ILE A 14 0.27 3.35 -5.95
CA ILE A 14 -1.18 3.17 -5.86
C ILE A 14 -1.58 1.85 -5.16
N MET A 15 -0.64 0.93 -4.96
CA MET A 15 -0.93 -0.41 -4.46
C MET A 15 -1.58 -0.43 -3.06
N PRO A 16 -1.18 0.42 -2.09
CA PRO A 16 -1.84 0.46 -0.80
C PRO A 16 -3.32 0.87 -0.89
N TRP A 17 -3.68 1.74 -1.83
CA TRP A 17 -5.09 2.11 -2.04
C TRP A 17 -5.92 0.91 -2.50
N ALA A 18 -5.40 0.12 -3.44
CA ALA A 18 -6.06 -1.10 -3.88
C ALA A 18 -6.15 -2.13 -2.75
N TYR A 19 -5.09 -2.29 -1.95
CA TYR A 19 -5.09 -3.19 -0.81
C TYR A 19 -6.16 -2.83 0.22
N PHE A 20 -6.34 -1.55 0.52
CA PHE A 20 -7.36 -1.08 1.49
C PHE A 20 -8.80 -1.16 0.96
N LEU A 21 -9.01 -1.11 -0.36
CA LEU A 21 -10.31 -1.39 -0.96
C LEU A 21 -10.67 -2.88 -0.88
N VAL A 22 -9.67 -3.77 -0.90
CA VAL A 22 -9.86 -5.23 -0.92
C VAL A 22 -9.84 -5.83 0.48
N VAL A 23 -8.97 -5.35 1.36
CA VAL A 23 -8.85 -5.84 2.73
C VAL A 23 -9.85 -5.12 3.61
N THR A 24 -10.97 -5.80 3.82
CA THR A 24 -11.93 -5.46 4.85
C THR A 24 -11.27 -5.62 6.22
N VAL A 25 -10.74 -4.53 6.76
CA VAL A 25 -10.40 -4.47 8.19
C VAL A 25 -11.67 -4.80 8.96
N GLY A 26 -11.63 -5.82 9.83
CA GLY A 26 -12.79 -6.18 10.65
C GLY A 26 -13.29 -4.96 11.44
N PRO A 27 -14.60 -4.89 11.73
CA PRO A 27 -15.13 -3.76 12.47
C PRO A 27 -14.43 -3.63 13.83
N VAL A 28 -14.04 -2.40 14.18
CA VAL A 28 -13.47 -2.11 15.50
C VAL A 28 -14.54 -2.42 16.54
N ARG A 29 -14.23 -3.29 17.49
CA ARG A 29 -15.13 -3.64 18.60
C ARG A 29 -14.74 -2.82 19.81
N GLU A 30 -15.64 -1.96 20.27
CA GLU A 30 -15.48 -1.29 21.55
C GLU A 30 -16.35 -1.99 22.60
N ILE A 31 -15.71 -2.44 23.69
CA ILE A 31 -16.42 -3.01 24.83
C ILE A 31 -16.60 -1.88 25.84
N SER A 32 -17.85 -1.45 26.02
CA SER A 32 -18.23 -0.45 27.03
C SER A 32 -19.12 -1.07 28.12
N GLU A 33 -19.33 -0.36 29.22
CA GLU A 33 -20.22 -0.81 30.31
C GLU A 33 -21.68 -1.04 29.87
N SER A 34 -22.10 -0.47 28.74
CA SER A 34 -23.45 -0.64 28.17
C SER A 34 -23.56 -1.75 27.11
N GLY A 35 -22.46 -2.44 26.78
CA GLY A 35 -22.41 -3.53 25.80
C GLY A 35 -21.32 -3.38 24.74
N GLU A 36 -21.27 -4.37 23.82
CA GLU A 36 -20.37 -4.37 22.66
C GLU A 36 -20.92 -3.46 21.56
N VAL A 37 -20.15 -2.44 21.18
CA VAL A 37 -20.44 -1.57 20.03
C VAL A 37 -19.58 -2.03 18.86
N ILE A 38 -20.24 -2.42 17.77
CA ILE A 38 -19.58 -2.78 16.51
C ILE A 38 -19.40 -1.49 15.69
N GLY A 39 -18.17 -0.98 15.64
CA GLY A 39 -17.78 0.20 14.85
C GLY A 39 -17.68 -0.08 13.35
N LYS A 40 -17.22 0.89 12.56
CA LYS A 40 -17.11 0.73 11.10
C LYS A 40 -15.98 -0.25 10.74
N SER A 41 -16.07 -0.84 9.56
CA SER A 41 -15.08 -1.76 8.99
C SER A 41 -14.34 -1.13 7.80
N GLY A 42 -13.29 -1.80 7.33
CA GLY A 42 -12.50 -1.37 6.17
C GLY A 42 -11.80 -0.03 6.38
N VAL A 43 -11.74 0.79 5.33
CA VAL A 43 -11.14 2.13 5.36
C VAL A 43 -11.83 3.04 6.37
N ALA A 44 -13.15 2.92 6.51
CA ALA A 44 -13.91 3.74 7.45
C ALA A 44 -13.58 3.40 8.90
N GLY A 45 -13.44 2.11 9.23
CA GLY A 45 -12.98 1.66 10.56
C GLY A 45 -11.53 2.04 10.84
N PHE A 46 -10.66 1.96 9.83
CA PHE A 46 -9.26 2.37 9.94
C PHE A 46 -9.11 3.87 10.22
N ILE A 47 -9.87 4.72 9.51
CA ILE A 47 -9.91 6.17 9.75
C ILE A 47 -10.54 6.50 11.11
N GLU A 48 -11.56 5.76 11.52
CA GLU A 48 -12.20 5.92 12.82
C GLU A 48 -11.23 5.58 13.97
N PHE A 49 -10.40 4.55 13.81
CA PHE A 49 -9.43 4.12 14.82
C PHE A 49 -8.20 5.04 14.93
N HIS A 50 -7.56 5.36 13.81
CA HIS A 50 -6.33 6.18 13.79
C HIS A 50 -6.61 7.69 13.73
N GLY A 51 -7.81 8.10 13.35
CA GLY A 51 -8.08 9.48 12.94
C GLY A 51 -7.57 9.77 11.52
N LEU A 52 -8.18 10.76 10.86
CA LEU A 52 -7.95 11.04 9.43
C LEU A 52 -6.49 11.39 9.11
N ALA A 53 -5.85 12.24 9.91
CA ALA A 53 -4.49 12.71 9.66
C ALA A 53 -3.44 11.60 9.79
N GLU A 54 -3.56 10.78 10.84
CA GLU A 54 -2.64 9.65 11.06
C GLU A 54 -2.86 8.56 10.02
N ALA A 55 -4.12 8.23 9.71
CA ALA A 55 -4.46 7.30 8.64
C ALA A 55 -3.82 7.72 7.30
N LEU A 56 -3.94 8.99 6.90
CA LEU A 56 -3.28 9.56 5.72
C LEU A 56 -1.76 9.43 5.79
N GLY A 57 -1.16 9.67 6.95
CA GLY A 57 0.28 9.48 7.17
C GLY A 57 0.72 8.05 6.91
N ILE A 58 -0.01 7.07 7.46
CA ILE A 58 0.24 5.65 7.25
C ILE A 58 0.11 5.29 5.76
N TYR A 59 -0.89 5.84 5.06
CA TYR A 59 -1.04 5.64 3.62
C TYR A 59 0.16 6.13 2.82
N VAL A 60 0.64 7.34 3.11
CA VAL A 60 1.79 7.93 2.43
C VAL A 60 3.05 7.07 2.66
N GLN A 61 3.28 6.62 3.89
CA GLN A 61 4.41 5.76 4.22
C GLN A 61 4.33 4.41 3.49
N ALA A 62 3.18 3.74 3.53
CA ALA A 62 2.96 2.48 2.82
C ALA A 62 3.18 2.64 1.31
N SER A 63 2.69 3.74 0.74
CA SER A 63 2.83 4.05 -0.70
C SER A 63 4.30 4.23 -1.07
N ALA A 64 5.07 4.96 -0.26
CA ALA A 64 6.50 5.13 -0.47
C ALA A 64 7.25 3.79 -0.45
N VAL A 65 6.97 2.93 0.54
CA VAL A 65 7.60 1.59 0.64
C VAL A 65 7.25 0.73 -0.57
N CYS A 66 5.98 0.65 -0.95
CA CYS A 66 5.55 -0.12 -2.12
C CYS A 66 6.16 0.41 -3.42
N GLY A 67 6.25 1.73 -3.58
CA GLY A 67 6.92 2.37 -4.72
C GLY A 67 8.40 2.00 -4.83
N VAL A 68 9.14 2.08 -3.71
CA VAL A 68 10.57 1.74 -3.66
C VAL A 68 10.79 0.26 -3.96
N LEU A 69 9.99 -0.64 -3.40
CA LEU A 69 10.10 -2.08 -3.65
C LEU A 69 9.82 -2.42 -5.11
N ALA A 70 8.73 -1.90 -5.67
CA ALA A 70 8.37 -2.14 -7.07
C ALA A 70 9.45 -1.63 -8.03
N PHE A 71 9.96 -0.43 -7.77
CA PHE A 71 11.06 0.15 -8.54
C PHE A 71 12.35 -0.67 -8.41
N GLY A 72 12.73 -1.07 -7.20
CA GLY A 72 13.93 -1.88 -6.95
C GLY A 72 13.88 -3.25 -7.64
N VAL A 73 12.75 -3.95 -7.55
CA VAL A 73 12.55 -5.24 -8.22
C VAL A 73 12.64 -5.09 -9.74
N CYS A 74 11.98 -4.08 -10.32
CA CYS A 74 12.04 -3.84 -11.76
C CYS A 74 13.44 -3.43 -12.22
N TRP A 75 14.15 -2.61 -11.45
CA TRP A 75 15.54 -2.26 -11.75
C TRP A 75 16.43 -3.50 -11.73
N LEU A 76 16.37 -4.31 -10.68
CA LEU A 76 17.16 -5.53 -10.55
C LEU A 76 16.89 -6.48 -11.72
N ASN A 77 15.62 -6.65 -12.10
CA ASN A 77 15.24 -7.47 -13.24
C ASN A 77 15.85 -6.96 -14.55
N GLU A 78 15.85 -5.64 -14.79
CA GLU A 78 16.52 -5.08 -15.97
C GLU A 78 18.04 -5.23 -15.93
N ALA A 79 18.66 -5.11 -14.76
CA ALA A 79 20.09 -5.30 -14.59
C ALA A 79 20.51 -6.75 -14.88
N ILE A 80 19.74 -7.72 -14.38
CA ILE A 80 19.93 -9.16 -14.64
C ILE A 80 19.71 -9.44 -16.14
N ALA A 81 18.67 -8.89 -16.75
CA ALA A 81 18.41 -9.07 -18.18
C ALA A 81 19.58 -8.58 -19.04
N HIS A 82 20.15 -7.41 -18.71
CA HIS A 82 21.35 -6.88 -19.37
C HIS A 82 22.59 -7.74 -19.13
N ALA A 83 22.79 -8.25 -17.92
CA ALA A 83 23.92 -9.13 -17.62
C ALA A 83 23.85 -10.49 -18.35
N LEU A 84 22.63 -11.04 -18.52
CA LEU A 84 22.40 -12.33 -19.19
C LEU A 84 22.36 -12.22 -20.72
N LYS A 85 21.98 -11.07 -21.27
CA LYS A 85 22.01 -10.78 -22.71
C LYS A 85 22.55 -9.36 -22.97
N PRO A 86 23.88 -9.18 -23.00
CA PRO A 86 24.48 -7.86 -23.16
C PRO A 86 24.28 -7.22 -24.56
N ASN A 87 23.76 -7.96 -25.56
CA ASN A 87 23.75 -7.56 -26.98
C ASN A 87 22.37 -7.64 -27.66
N LEU A 88 21.31 -7.13 -27.03
CA LEU A 88 20.03 -6.86 -27.69
C LEU A 88 19.50 -5.48 -27.30
#